data_AF-A0A6G4NIG7-F1
#
_entry.id   AF-A0A6G4NIG7-F1
#
_cell.length_a   1.000
_cell.length_b   1.000
_cell.length_c   1.000
_cell.angle_alpha   90.00
_cell.angle_beta   90.00
_cell.angle_gamma   90.00
#
_symmetry.space_group_name_H-M   'P 1'
#
loop_
_entity.id
_entity.type
_entity.pdbx_description
1 polymer ?
#
loop_
_entity_poly.entity_id
_entity_poly.type
_entity_poly.pdbx_seq_one_letter_code
_entity_poly.pdbx_strand_id
1 'polypeptide(L)'
;MKKIYIDHDEKYNGNGSLNSPFNTLEELYSLKIEHPVTILIKKGNIFRFSLIDLNGIFYNNTSEKSIMRSYGEGSNPVWITKSENNSHIHTNKIQNFTITNIDFYAHENGTQKPYIFGIPTGNQSGDCNLEISQCTFMGTSRSAHSDNGRIATIYLEVEDKRFNYVNKITIKNCHFNFVNSGIYIHGNTTPKSTNNNLGDSYKCYGIKIKSCSFTNIINAGILLVACASKNSNYDLKDEYTSGFENIYYSSYRTDVYNSEKDKLAEQAQWDAPIWFTLCNKIIGQYFSIHGSGLGHPDRMAIDFDYHCWDCIIRHGYTSNNSRNVMFISGPMARTIFKSKYSIDKPLDITDEEWYYTRRYGTGNNLYEQVISFNDGLMRDASSINPDSVKINANRYVYDCVIRNCAFIDTISSRNIFIIGAYPTDNNKCGPTTLTIEGCLFYWKFLETTCLINKETIPMINGLKKIIINNTIFYSERWTERLLNELGLFTINNVIVSDPRFKNLPIVPPVSLDAALEIFSMLYSPSFSHEPSKNILDNLFRRESNQTSNK
;
A
#
# COMPACT_ATOMS: atom_id res chain seq x y z
N MET A 1 12.42 -35.11 -6.78
CA MET A 1 11.43 -34.39 -5.96
C MET A 1 10.27 -35.32 -5.59
N LYS A 2 10.04 -35.54 -4.29
CA LYS A 2 8.96 -36.41 -3.79
C LYS A 2 7.60 -35.74 -4.00
N LYS A 3 6.57 -36.49 -4.40
CA LYS A 3 5.20 -35.99 -4.55
C LYS A 3 4.30 -36.61 -3.49
N ILE A 4 3.48 -35.79 -2.85
CA ILE A 4 2.47 -36.21 -1.87
C ILE A 4 1.11 -35.76 -2.42
N TYR A 5 0.18 -36.69 -2.56
CA TYR A 5 -1.16 -36.43 -3.07
C TYR A 5 -2.18 -36.47 -1.94
N ILE A 6 -3.11 -35.52 -1.97
CA ILE A 6 -4.19 -35.34 -1.00
C ILE A 6 -5.51 -35.29 -1.76
N ASP A 7 -6.45 -36.15 -1.40
CA ASP A 7 -7.81 -36.19 -1.93
C ASP A 7 -8.81 -36.40 -0.79
N HIS A 8 -9.51 -35.34 -0.40
CA HIS A 8 -10.46 -35.36 0.71
C HIS A 8 -11.73 -36.16 0.41
N ASP A 9 -11.96 -36.54 -0.85
CA ASP A 9 -13.10 -37.37 -1.25
C ASP A 9 -12.82 -38.86 -1.00
N GLU A 10 -11.56 -39.26 -0.76
CA GLU A 10 -11.20 -40.64 -0.46
C GLU A 10 -11.73 -41.08 0.91
N LYS A 11 -12.49 -42.18 0.89
CA LYS A 11 -13.13 -42.73 2.09
C LYS A 11 -12.11 -43.21 3.14
N TYR A 12 -10.96 -43.69 2.68
CA TYR A 12 -9.91 -44.25 3.54
C TYR A 12 -8.61 -43.50 3.32
N ASN A 13 -7.87 -43.27 4.40
CA ASN A 13 -6.57 -42.63 4.31
C ASN A 13 -5.56 -43.57 3.63
N GLY A 14 -4.89 -43.07 2.57
CA GLY A 14 -3.88 -43.80 1.83
C GLY A 14 -2.46 -43.56 2.30
N ASN A 15 -1.49 -43.78 1.41
CA ASN A 15 -0.06 -43.59 1.66
C ASN A 15 0.53 -42.31 1.04
N GLY A 16 -0.33 -41.44 0.48
CA GLY A 16 0.06 -40.19 -0.15
C GLY A 16 0.56 -40.34 -1.60
N SER A 17 0.43 -41.51 -2.21
CA SER A 17 0.70 -41.72 -3.65
C SER A 17 -0.52 -41.33 -4.51
N LEU A 18 -0.34 -41.18 -5.82
CA LEU A 18 -1.45 -40.81 -6.72
C LEU A 18 -2.61 -41.82 -6.69
N ASN A 19 -2.32 -43.11 -6.56
CA ASN A 19 -3.32 -44.19 -6.55
C ASN A 19 -3.88 -44.49 -5.15
N SER A 20 -3.30 -43.89 -4.11
CA SER A 20 -3.72 -44.04 -2.72
C SER A 20 -3.35 -42.75 -1.96
N PRO A 21 -4.02 -41.62 -2.26
CA PRO A 21 -3.67 -40.34 -1.69
C PRO A 21 -4.05 -40.29 -0.21
N PHE A 22 -3.48 -39.34 0.53
CA PHE A 22 -3.99 -39.05 1.87
C PHE A 22 -5.37 -38.42 1.76
N ASN A 23 -6.28 -38.77 2.67
CA ASN A 23 -7.60 -38.15 2.68
C ASN A 23 -7.65 -36.87 3.54
N THR A 24 -6.54 -36.45 4.15
CA THR A 24 -6.46 -35.22 4.95
C THR A 24 -5.05 -34.63 4.92
N LEU A 25 -4.96 -33.31 5.12
CA LEU A 25 -3.70 -32.60 5.31
C LEU A 25 -3.03 -32.93 6.66
N GLU A 26 -3.77 -33.46 7.64
CA GLU A 26 -3.22 -33.85 8.96
C GLU A 26 -2.11 -34.88 8.85
N GLU A 27 -2.16 -35.74 7.84
CA GLU A 27 -1.13 -36.75 7.60
C GLU A 27 0.24 -36.14 7.31
N LEU A 28 0.31 -34.87 6.90
CA LEU A 28 1.59 -34.18 6.75
C LEU A 28 2.34 -34.04 8.09
N TYR A 29 1.65 -34.07 9.23
CA TYR A 29 2.29 -34.01 10.55
C TYR A 29 3.01 -35.30 10.92
N SER A 30 2.48 -36.47 10.53
CA SER A 30 3.10 -37.75 10.83
C SER A 30 4.30 -38.04 9.93
N LEU A 31 4.43 -37.30 8.82
CA LEU A 31 5.50 -37.46 7.85
C LEU A 31 6.77 -36.71 8.24
N LYS A 32 7.89 -37.42 8.16
CA LYS A 32 9.20 -36.78 7.99
C LYS A 32 9.32 -36.32 6.54
N ILE A 33 8.99 -35.05 6.28
CA ILE A 33 9.08 -34.47 4.93
C ILE A 33 10.55 -34.30 4.53
N GLU A 34 10.90 -34.88 3.39
CA GLU A 34 12.21 -34.70 2.75
C GLU A 34 12.06 -33.67 1.63
N HIS A 35 12.81 -32.57 1.76
CA HIS A 35 12.82 -31.50 0.77
C HIS A 35 13.85 -31.76 -0.34
N PRO A 36 13.57 -31.35 -1.59
CA PRO A 36 12.35 -30.67 -2.03
C PRO A 36 11.15 -31.60 -2.21
N VAL A 37 9.96 -31.09 -1.87
CA VAL A 37 8.69 -31.83 -1.93
C VAL A 37 7.66 -31.07 -2.78
N THR A 38 6.78 -31.80 -3.46
CA THR A 38 5.54 -31.27 -4.04
C THR A 38 4.33 -31.86 -3.32
N ILE A 39 3.54 -31.02 -2.66
CA ILE A 39 2.26 -31.37 -2.05
C ILE A 39 1.15 -31.00 -3.05
N LEU A 40 0.30 -31.96 -3.39
CA LEU A 40 -0.71 -31.88 -4.44
C LEU A 40 -2.09 -32.12 -3.83
N ILE A 41 -2.96 -31.10 -3.84
CA ILE A 41 -4.33 -31.17 -3.32
C ILE A 41 -5.31 -31.29 -4.50
N LYS A 42 -6.25 -32.25 -4.46
CA LYS A 42 -7.11 -32.52 -5.62
C LYS A 42 -8.07 -31.37 -5.86
N LYS A 43 -8.17 -30.96 -7.12
CA LYS A 43 -9.17 -30.00 -7.59
C LYS A 43 -10.59 -30.49 -7.31
N GLY A 44 -11.48 -29.55 -7.02
CA GLY A 44 -12.87 -29.83 -6.62
C GLY A 44 -13.06 -30.21 -5.14
N ASN A 45 -12.02 -30.59 -4.39
CA ASN A 45 -12.18 -30.87 -2.96
C ASN A 45 -12.55 -29.60 -2.17
N ILE A 46 -13.37 -29.79 -1.14
CA ILE A 46 -13.67 -28.80 -0.10
C ILE A 46 -13.33 -29.43 1.25
N PHE A 47 -12.49 -28.78 2.04
CA PHE A 47 -12.10 -29.32 3.35
C PHE A 47 -11.91 -28.22 4.38
N ARG A 48 -12.13 -28.58 5.65
CA ARG A 48 -12.01 -27.67 6.79
C ARG A 48 -10.83 -28.07 7.65
N PHE A 49 -9.77 -27.27 7.65
CA PHE A 49 -8.53 -27.65 8.32
C PHE A 49 -7.66 -26.45 8.69
N SER A 50 -6.72 -26.64 9.62
CA SER A 50 -5.69 -25.66 9.96
C SER A 50 -4.36 -26.37 10.13
N LEU A 51 -3.38 -25.95 9.33
CA LEU A 51 -2.03 -26.50 9.30
C LEU A 51 -1.11 -25.64 10.19
N ILE A 52 -0.83 -26.13 11.39
CA ILE A 52 0.16 -25.58 12.32
C ILE A 52 1.46 -26.33 12.07
N ASP A 53 2.38 -25.70 11.36
CA ASP A 53 3.65 -26.31 10.97
C ASP A 53 4.61 -26.41 12.16
N LEU A 54 4.57 -27.55 12.84
CA LEU A 54 5.50 -27.90 13.90
C LEU A 54 6.73 -28.68 13.39
N ASN A 55 6.68 -29.21 12.17
CA ASN A 55 7.64 -30.19 11.65
C ASN A 55 8.50 -29.65 10.48
N GLY A 56 8.39 -28.36 10.17
CA GLY A 56 9.19 -27.71 9.13
C GLY A 56 8.70 -28.00 7.71
N ILE A 57 7.42 -28.25 7.52
CA ILE A 57 6.77 -28.51 6.21
C ILE A 57 7.09 -27.40 5.21
N PHE A 58 7.20 -26.15 5.67
CA PHE A 58 7.47 -25.00 4.81
C PHE A 58 8.93 -24.53 4.82
N TYR A 59 9.83 -25.29 5.46
CA TYR A 59 11.23 -24.92 5.62
C TYR A 59 12.17 -25.79 4.78
N ASN A 60 12.48 -25.30 3.58
CA ASN A 60 13.34 -26.00 2.64
C ASN A 60 14.73 -25.34 2.52
N ASN A 61 15.76 -26.07 2.96
CA ASN A 61 17.16 -25.64 2.90
C ASN A 61 17.94 -26.11 1.67
N THR A 62 17.28 -26.79 0.73
CA THR A 62 17.90 -27.19 -0.53
C THR A 62 17.85 -26.04 -1.54
N SER A 63 18.58 -26.15 -2.65
CA SER A 63 18.57 -25.16 -3.73
C SER A 63 17.27 -25.18 -4.55
N GLU A 64 16.59 -26.32 -4.64
CA GLU A 64 15.33 -26.48 -5.39
C GLU A 64 14.12 -26.15 -4.53
N LYS A 65 13.13 -25.42 -5.07
CA LYS A 65 11.91 -25.05 -4.33
C LYS A 65 11.02 -26.25 -4.04
N SER A 66 10.40 -26.23 -2.86
CA SER A 66 9.24 -27.07 -2.56
C SER A 66 7.95 -26.35 -2.98
N ILE A 67 6.91 -27.11 -3.28
CA ILE A 67 5.69 -26.56 -3.89
C ILE A 67 4.47 -27.19 -3.23
N MET A 68 3.48 -26.39 -2.87
CA MET A 68 2.12 -26.82 -2.56
C MET A 68 1.20 -26.26 -3.64
N ARG A 69 0.51 -27.15 -4.37
CA ARG A 69 -0.39 -26.77 -5.46
C ARG A 69 -1.55 -27.73 -5.64
N SER A 70 -2.49 -27.40 -6.52
CA SER A 70 -3.56 -28.31 -6.91
C SER A 70 -3.19 -29.29 -8.03
N TYR A 71 -3.94 -30.40 -8.16
CA TYR A 71 -3.84 -31.37 -9.27
C TYR A 71 -5.21 -31.90 -9.70
N GLY A 72 -5.28 -32.54 -10.87
CA GLY A 72 -6.52 -33.07 -11.45
C GLY A 72 -7.26 -32.03 -12.29
N GLU A 73 -8.57 -32.24 -12.48
CA GLU A 73 -9.46 -31.40 -13.28
C GLU A 73 -10.48 -30.65 -12.39
N GLY A 74 -11.04 -29.55 -12.87
CA GLY A 74 -12.05 -28.76 -12.15
C GLY A 74 -11.53 -27.46 -11.53
N SER A 75 -12.26 -26.96 -10.53
CA SER A 75 -11.94 -25.74 -9.78
C SER A 75 -10.78 -25.97 -8.79
N ASN A 76 -10.15 -24.89 -8.34
CA ASN A 76 -9.17 -24.98 -7.26
C ASN A 76 -9.82 -25.61 -6.00
N PRO A 77 -9.06 -26.35 -5.19
CA PRO A 77 -9.54 -26.84 -3.91
C PRO A 77 -9.88 -25.67 -2.99
N VAL A 78 -10.99 -25.81 -2.26
CA VAL A 78 -11.44 -24.84 -1.27
C VAL A 78 -11.00 -25.28 0.12
N TRP A 79 -10.06 -24.54 0.69
CA TRP A 79 -9.58 -24.75 2.05
C TRP A 79 -10.27 -23.77 2.99
N ILE A 80 -11.17 -24.28 3.83
CA ILE A 80 -11.85 -23.53 4.88
C ILE A 80 -11.05 -23.63 6.18
N THR A 81 -10.82 -22.52 6.89
CA THR A 81 -10.13 -22.58 8.20
C THR A 81 -10.98 -23.33 9.23
N LYS A 82 -10.31 -24.03 10.17
CA LYS A 82 -10.95 -24.87 11.20
C LYS A 82 -11.92 -24.08 12.08
N SER A 83 -11.53 -22.86 12.48
CA SER A 83 -12.34 -21.95 13.28
C SER A 83 -11.96 -20.49 12.98
N GLU A 84 -12.72 -19.53 13.49
CA GLU A 84 -12.37 -18.11 13.40
C GLU A 84 -11.02 -17.78 14.06
N ASN A 85 -10.57 -18.59 15.02
CA ASN A 85 -9.34 -18.36 15.79
C ASN A 85 -8.10 -19.06 15.21
N ASN A 86 -8.20 -19.63 14.01
CA ASN A 86 -7.11 -20.35 13.37
C ASN A 86 -6.74 -19.77 12.00
N SER A 87 -5.45 -19.84 11.68
CA SER A 87 -4.95 -19.71 10.32
C SER A 87 -5.16 -20.99 9.52
N HIS A 88 -5.20 -20.89 8.19
CA HIS A 88 -5.06 -22.04 7.30
C HIS A 88 -3.64 -22.58 7.40
N ILE A 89 -2.66 -21.70 7.33
CA ILE A 89 -1.23 -22.02 7.49
C ILE A 89 -0.66 -21.13 8.58
N HIS A 90 -0.06 -21.76 9.60
CA HIS A 90 0.71 -21.09 10.62
C HIS A 90 2.07 -21.76 10.72
N THR A 91 3.14 -21.07 10.33
CA THR A 91 4.49 -21.62 10.37
C THR A 91 5.50 -20.67 11.00
N ASN A 92 6.35 -21.21 11.86
CA ASN A 92 7.43 -20.46 12.50
C ASN A 92 8.69 -20.37 11.62
N LYS A 93 8.71 -21.04 10.45
CA LYS A 93 9.80 -20.94 9.46
C LYS A 93 9.28 -21.22 8.07
N ILE A 94 9.44 -20.26 7.16
CA ILE A 94 9.17 -20.46 5.73
C ILE A 94 10.36 -20.05 4.87
N GLN A 95 10.79 -20.95 3.99
CA GLN A 95 11.92 -20.76 3.09
C GLN A 95 11.83 -21.70 1.88
N ASN A 96 12.22 -21.20 0.72
CA ASN A 96 12.34 -21.88 -0.57
C ASN A 96 11.10 -22.72 -0.94
N PHE A 97 9.93 -22.05 -0.88
CA PHE A 97 8.62 -22.66 -0.99
C PHE A 97 7.70 -21.87 -1.94
N THR A 98 6.80 -22.57 -2.63
CA THR A 98 5.72 -21.97 -3.44
C THR A 98 4.36 -22.50 -3.00
N ILE A 99 3.39 -21.62 -2.78
CA ILE A 99 1.99 -21.96 -2.50
C ILE A 99 1.15 -21.41 -3.65
N THR A 100 0.43 -22.26 -4.37
CA THR A 100 -0.28 -21.80 -5.59
C THR A 100 -1.54 -22.59 -5.93
N ASN A 101 -2.49 -21.94 -6.61
CA ASN A 101 -3.73 -22.56 -7.12
C ASN A 101 -4.59 -23.22 -6.02
N ILE A 102 -4.79 -22.51 -4.91
CA ILE A 102 -5.63 -22.90 -3.77
C ILE A 102 -6.54 -21.72 -3.42
N ASP A 103 -7.80 -22.02 -3.13
CA ASP A 103 -8.79 -21.04 -2.71
C ASP A 103 -8.99 -21.15 -1.19
N PHE A 104 -8.56 -20.14 -0.43
CA PHE A 104 -8.65 -20.11 1.03
C PHE A 104 -9.89 -19.33 1.48
N TYR A 105 -10.74 -19.98 2.26
CA TYR A 105 -12.02 -19.43 2.73
C TYR A 105 -12.02 -19.30 4.25
N ALA A 106 -12.54 -18.19 4.78
CA ALA A 106 -12.78 -18.04 6.21
C ALA A 106 -13.79 -19.06 6.72
N HIS A 107 -13.77 -19.28 8.03
CA HIS A 107 -14.87 -19.92 8.74
C HIS A 107 -16.15 -19.09 8.53
N GLU A 108 -17.33 -19.72 8.61
CA GLU A 108 -18.63 -19.04 8.46
C GLU A 108 -18.82 -17.87 9.45
N ASN A 109 -18.24 -17.99 10.64
CA ASN A 109 -18.22 -16.93 11.66
C ASN A 109 -17.22 -15.80 11.38
N GLY A 110 -16.40 -15.91 10.34
CA GLY A 110 -15.34 -14.97 9.99
C GLY A 110 -13.94 -15.47 10.35
N THR A 111 -12.98 -14.56 10.43
CA THR A 111 -11.60 -14.87 10.84
C THR A 111 -11.04 -13.77 11.75
N GLN A 112 -10.40 -14.21 12.83
CA GLN A 112 -9.69 -13.39 13.80
C GLN A 112 -8.16 -13.61 13.72
N LYS A 113 -7.69 -14.38 12.74
CA LYS A 113 -6.27 -14.65 12.48
C LYS A 113 -5.93 -14.48 10.99
N PRO A 114 -4.64 -14.30 10.65
CA PRO A 114 -4.19 -14.39 9.26
C PRO A 114 -4.56 -15.74 8.66
N TYR A 115 -4.84 -15.78 7.36
CA TYR A 115 -5.03 -17.03 6.63
C TYR A 115 -3.68 -17.74 6.51
N ILE A 116 -2.65 -16.98 6.18
CA ILE A 116 -1.26 -17.42 6.17
C ILE A 116 -0.49 -16.55 7.16
N PHE A 117 -0.02 -17.16 8.23
CA PHE A 117 1.02 -16.61 9.09
C PHE A 117 2.33 -17.36 8.85
N GLY A 118 3.42 -16.62 8.65
CA GLY A 118 4.73 -17.20 8.44
C GLY A 118 5.84 -16.33 9.03
N ILE A 119 6.92 -16.96 9.50
CA ILE A 119 8.19 -16.28 9.80
C ILE A 119 9.18 -16.61 8.68
N PRO A 120 9.37 -15.72 7.69
CA PRO A 120 10.32 -15.95 6.61
C PRO A 120 11.75 -16.07 7.15
N THR A 121 12.49 -17.05 6.63
CA THR A 121 13.92 -17.24 6.93
C THR A 121 14.71 -17.25 5.63
N GLY A 122 15.89 -16.63 5.65
CA GLY A 122 16.81 -16.63 4.52
C GLY A 122 17.85 -17.75 4.62
N ASN A 123 18.31 -18.23 3.47
CA ASN A 123 19.48 -19.10 3.38
C ASN A 123 20.79 -18.33 3.69
N GLN A 124 21.96 -18.91 3.44
CA GLN A 124 23.26 -18.24 3.67
C GLN A 124 23.44 -16.92 2.91
N SER A 125 22.76 -16.75 1.77
CA SER A 125 22.73 -15.49 0.99
C SER A 125 21.61 -14.54 1.41
N GLY A 126 20.80 -14.92 2.40
CA GLY A 126 19.63 -14.20 2.85
C GLY A 126 18.38 -14.42 2.00
N ASP A 127 18.42 -15.35 1.03
CA ASP A 127 17.27 -15.57 0.14
C ASP A 127 16.25 -16.50 0.80
N CYS A 128 15.04 -15.98 1.02
CA CYS A 128 13.89 -16.74 1.47
C CYS A 128 13.19 -17.44 0.30
N ASN A 129 13.14 -16.81 -0.88
CA ASN A 129 12.60 -17.43 -2.11
C ASN A 129 11.14 -17.93 -1.99
N LEU A 130 10.34 -17.29 -1.14
CA LEU A 130 8.92 -17.60 -0.98
C LEU A 130 8.08 -17.04 -2.14
N GLU A 131 7.21 -17.87 -2.70
CA GLU A 131 6.18 -17.44 -3.64
C GLU A 131 4.77 -17.85 -3.16
N ILE A 132 3.82 -16.91 -3.17
CA ILE A 132 2.39 -17.18 -3.02
C ILE A 132 1.71 -16.66 -4.28
N SER A 133 1.09 -17.52 -5.08
CA SER A 133 0.59 -17.10 -6.38
C SER A 133 -0.67 -17.80 -6.85
N GLN A 134 -1.52 -17.09 -7.60
CA GLN A 134 -2.78 -17.67 -8.14
C GLN A 134 -3.69 -18.23 -7.04
N CYS A 135 -3.78 -17.54 -5.91
CA CYS A 135 -4.63 -17.93 -4.77
C CYS A 135 -5.78 -16.95 -4.60
N THR A 136 -6.93 -17.47 -4.17
CA THR A 136 -8.07 -16.66 -3.74
C THR A 136 -8.14 -16.66 -2.22
N PHE A 137 -8.40 -15.52 -1.61
CA PHE A 137 -8.67 -15.37 -0.19
C PHE A 137 -10.05 -14.75 0.00
N MET A 138 -10.99 -15.56 0.47
CA MET A 138 -12.38 -15.18 0.65
C MET A 138 -12.72 -15.10 2.13
N GLY A 139 -13.14 -13.92 2.59
CA GLY A 139 -13.71 -13.75 3.92
C GLY A 139 -15.23 -13.81 3.93
N THR A 140 -15.80 -13.44 5.08
CA THR A 140 -17.24 -13.24 5.24
C THR A 140 -17.51 -11.77 5.59
N SER A 141 -18.78 -11.36 5.62
CA SER A 141 -19.14 -10.02 6.12
C SER A 141 -18.60 -9.75 7.53
N ARG A 142 -18.48 -10.79 8.38
CA ARG A 142 -17.87 -10.71 9.73
C ARG A 142 -16.36 -10.57 9.69
N SER A 143 -15.68 -11.18 8.71
CA SER A 143 -14.22 -10.98 8.52
C SER A 143 -13.92 -9.51 8.21
N ALA A 144 -14.71 -8.90 7.34
CA ALA A 144 -14.60 -7.49 6.94
C ALA A 144 -15.43 -6.55 7.83
N HIS A 145 -15.25 -6.65 9.15
CA HIS A 145 -15.85 -5.78 10.17
C HIS A 145 -14.76 -5.00 10.95
N SER A 146 -15.09 -3.80 11.43
CA SER A 146 -14.21 -2.87 12.17
C SER A 146 -13.62 -3.46 13.45
N ASP A 147 -14.43 -4.18 14.22
CA ASP A 147 -14.12 -4.67 15.58
C ASP A 147 -12.98 -5.67 15.65
N ASN A 148 -12.63 -6.26 14.50
CA ASN A 148 -11.51 -7.19 14.39
C ASN A 148 -10.14 -6.48 14.41
N GLY A 149 -10.10 -5.14 14.46
CA GLY A 149 -8.87 -4.38 14.30
C GLY A 149 -8.29 -4.57 12.89
N ARG A 150 -6.96 -4.72 12.78
CA ARG A 150 -6.27 -5.05 11.53
C ARG A 150 -5.81 -6.49 11.51
N ILE A 151 -6.49 -7.31 10.70
CA ILE A 151 -6.15 -8.73 10.50
C ILE A 151 -5.70 -8.91 9.06
N ALA A 152 -4.38 -8.94 8.87
CA ALA A 152 -3.80 -9.20 7.56
C ALA A 152 -4.08 -10.64 7.13
N THR A 153 -4.59 -10.80 5.92
CA THR A 153 -4.86 -12.12 5.31
C THR A 153 -3.57 -12.91 5.14
N ILE A 154 -2.53 -12.26 4.60
CA ILE A 154 -1.17 -12.79 4.57
C ILE A 154 -0.35 -11.93 5.53
N TYR A 155 0.15 -12.54 6.60
CA TYR A 155 1.05 -11.89 7.54
C TYR A 155 2.38 -12.64 7.57
N LEU A 156 3.42 -11.99 7.06
CA LEU A 156 4.79 -12.49 7.12
C LEU A 156 5.62 -11.58 8.02
N GLU A 157 6.19 -12.15 9.08
CA GLU A 157 6.98 -11.42 10.08
C GLU A 157 8.40 -11.96 10.13
N VAL A 158 9.36 -11.14 9.71
CA VAL A 158 10.78 -11.45 9.79
C VAL A 158 11.26 -11.15 11.21
N GLU A 159 11.98 -12.12 11.79
CA GLU A 159 12.51 -11.96 13.14
C GLU A 159 13.57 -10.86 13.20
N ASP A 160 13.41 -9.93 14.14
CA ASP A 160 14.34 -8.83 14.34
C ASP A 160 15.65 -9.28 14.97
N LYS A 161 16.66 -9.48 14.13
CA LYS A 161 18.01 -9.90 14.52
C LYS A 161 19.07 -9.20 13.67
N ARG A 162 20.22 -8.90 14.29
CA ARG A 162 21.40 -8.47 13.52
C ARG A 162 21.78 -9.55 12.52
N PHE A 163 22.08 -9.15 11.29
CA PHE A 163 22.46 -10.05 10.19
C PHE A 163 21.37 -11.03 9.71
N ASN A 164 20.10 -10.83 10.10
CA ASN A 164 19.00 -11.58 9.50
C ASN A 164 18.55 -10.90 8.20
N TYR A 165 18.95 -11.48 7.08
CA TYR A 165 18.56 -11.03 5.75
C TYR A 165 17.50 -11.98 5.21
N VAL A 166 16.36 -11.44 4.83
CA VAL A 166 15.26 -12.21 4.23
C VAL A 166 14.85 -11.51 2.95
N ASN A 167 15.13 -12.18 1.82
CA ASN A 167 14.96 -11.64 0.50
C ASN A 167 14.04 -12.50 -0.38
N LYS A 168 13.56 -11.91 -1.47
CA LYS A 168 12.86 -12.60 -2.57
C LYS A 168 11.56 -13.25 -2.12
N ILE A 169 10.66 -12.46 -1.54
CA ILE A 169 9.28 -12.85 -1.25
C ILE A 169 8.39 -12.28 -2.36
N THR A 170 7.69 -13.15 -3.08
CA THR A 170 6.78 -12.75 -4.16
C THR A 170 5.35 -13.17 -3.85
N ILE A 171 4.41 -12.23 -3.94
CA ILE A 171 2.97 -12.50 -3.88
C ILE A 171 2.37 -12.00 -5.18
N LYS A 172 1.80 -12.88 -6.02
CA LYS A 172 1.34 -12.46 -7.35
C LYS A 172 0.06 -13.13 -7.82
N ASN A 173 -0.75 -12.41 -8.58
CA ASN A 173 -2.01 -12.92 -9.16
C ASN A 173 -2.95 -13.46 -8.08
N CYS A 174 -3.05 -12.78 -6.94
CA CYS A 174 -3.93 -13.19 -5.84
C CYS A 174 -5.17 -12.28 -5.76
N HIS A 175 -6.30 -12.86 -5.41
CA HIS A 175 -7.57 -12.13 -5.22
C HIS A 175 -7.99 -12.18 -3.76
N PHE A 176 -8.32 -11.02 -3.20
CA PHE A 176 -8.76 -10.84 -1.82
C PHE A 176 -10.15 -10.21 -1.83
N ASN A 177 -11.12 -10.86 -1.19
CA ASN A 177 -12.49 -10.36 -1.13
C ASN A 177 -13.11 -10.59 0.25
N PHE A 178 -13.84 -9.58 0.75
CA PHE A 178 -14.45 -9.59 2.09
C PHE A 178 -13.46 -9.91 3.22
N VAL A 179 -12.20 -9.51 3.06
CA VAL A 179 -11.17 -9.65 4.10
C VAL A 179 -11.01 -8.34 4.88
N ASN A 180 -10.46 -8.42 6.08
CA ASN A 180 -10.18 -7.24 6.89
C ASN A 180 -9.04 -6.41 6.26
N SER A 181 -7.84 -6.99 6.17
CA SER A 181 -6.65 -6.44 5.53
C SER A 181 -6.00 -7.50 4.62
N GLY A 182 -5.27 -7.05 3.60
CA GLY A 182 -4.66 -7.89 2.57
C GLY A 182 -3.32 -8.48 3.00
N ILE A 183 -2.24 -7.84 2.57
CA ILE A 183 -0.87 -8.33 2.69
C ILE A 183 -0.10 -7.43 3.66
N TYR A 184 0.48 -8.04 4.69
CA TYR A 184 1.39 -7.40 5.61
C TYR A 184 2.75 -8.13 5.61
N ILE A 185 3.79 -7.42 5.18
CA ILE A 185 5.18 -7.86 5.28
C ILE A 185 5.89 -7.00 6.32
N HIS A 186 6.21 -7.61 7.46
CA HIS A 186 7.05 -7.00 8.48
C HIS A 186 8.49 -7.47 8.29
N GLY A 187 9.31 -6.63 7.67
CA GLY A 187 10.74 -6.86 7.52
C GLY A 187 11.53 -6.61 8.81
N ASN A 188 12.83 -6.86 8.77
CA ASN A 188 13.70 -6.69 9.93
C ASN A 188 13.96 -5.19 10.19
N THR A 189 13.45 -4.73 11.33
CA THR A 189 13.53 -3.35 11.82
C THR A 189 14.81 -3.06 12.61
N THR A 190 15.66 -4.07 12.82
CA THR A 190 16.90 -3.94 13.60
C THR A 190 17.82 -2.87 12.98
N PRO A 191 18.11 -1.77 13.69
CA PRO A 191 18.97 -0.74 13.16
C PRO A 191 20.42 -1.24 13.08
N LYS A 192 21.13 -0.83 12.03
CA LYS A 192 22.57 -1.08 11.92
C LYS A 192 23.38 -0.32 12.96
N SER A 193 22.94 0.90 13.28
CA SER A 193 23.56 1.81 14.24
C SER A 193 22.50 2.56 15.03
N THR A 194 22.86 3.00 16.24
CA THR A 194 21.99 3.82 17.11
C THR A 194 22.01 5.30 16.75
N ASN A 195 22.93 5.73 15.88
CA ASN A 195 23.16 7.13 15.57
C ASN A 195 22.81 7.50 14.12
N ASN A 196 22.41 6.53 13.30
CA ASN A 196 22.24 6.70 11.87
C ASN A 196 21.33 5.62 11.26
N ASN A 197 20.40 6.03 10.42
CA ASN A 197 19.50 5.18 9.63
C ASN A 197 19.84 5.21 8.13
N LEU A 198 21.02 5.73 7.75
CA LEU A 198 21.52 5.62 6.37
C LEU A 198 21.83 4.16 6.03
N GLY A 199 21.35 3.75 4.86
CA GLY A 199 21.54 2.43 4.29
C GLY A 199 20.43 1.44 4.65
N ASP A 200 20.40 0.35 3.90
CA ASP A 200 19.31 -0.62 3.95
C ASP A 200 19.69 -1.89 4.72
N SER A 201 20.76 -1.82 5.53
CA SER A 201 21.37 -3.00 6.13
C SER A 201 20.37 -3.74 7.02
N TYR A 202 20.20 -5.03 6.76
CA TYR A 202 19.27 -5.97 7.39
C TYR A 202 17.81 -5.88 6.93
N LYS A 203 17.39 -4.83 6.21
CA LYS A 203 16.05 -4.77 5.61
C LYS A 203 15.81 -5.90 4.62
N CYS A 204 14.54 -6.18 4.37
CA CYS A 204 14.14 -7.19 3.39
C CYS A 204 14.20 -6.65 1.96
N TYR A 205 14.86 -7.39 1.06
CA TYR A 205 14.97 -7.03 -0.36
C TYR A 205 14.16 -7.94 -1.27
N GLY A 206 13.77 -7.47 -2.45
CA GLY A 206 13.04 -8.28 -3.42
C GLY A 206 11.64 -8.69 -2.96
N ILE A 207 10.95 -7.81 -2.21
CA ILE A 207 9.55 -8.00 -1.81
C ILE A 207 8.65 -7.55 -2.95
N LYS A 208 8.01 -8.47 -3.66
CA LYS A 208 7.27 -8.17 -4.90
C LYS A 208 5.81 -8.55 -4.77
N ILE A 209 4.92 -7.55 -4.84
CA ILE A 209 3.47 -7.76 -4.86
C ILE A 209 2.94 -7.39 -6.24
N LYS A 210 2.40 -8.34 -7.00
CA LYS A 210 2.06 -8.11 -8.42
C LYS A 210 0.69 -8.60 -8.82
N SER A 211 -0.07 -7.80 -9.56
CA SER A 211 -1.35 -8.23 -10.14
C SER A 211 -2.33 -8.77 -9.08
N CYS A 212 -2.32 -8.15 -7.89
CA CYS A 212 -3.21 -8.52 -6.80
C CYS A 212 -4.41 -7.57 -6.77
N SER A 213 -5.58 -8.12 -6.42
CA SER A 213 -6.81 -7.34 -6.29
C SER A 213 -7.42 -7.48 -4.91
N PHE A 214 -7.85 -6.36 -4.34
CA PHE A 214 -8.49 -6.26 -3.03
C PHE A 214 -9.88 -5.64 -3.21
N THR A 215 -10.92 -6.38 -2.89
CA THR A 215 -12.32 -5.97 -3.07
C THR A 215 -13.11 -6.16 -1.77
N ASN A 216 -14.05 -5.27 -1.48
CA ASN A 216 -14.83 -5.30 -0.23
C ASN A 216 -13.97 -5.38 1.05
N ILE A 217 -12.77 -4.82 0.96
CA ILE A 217 -11.77 -4.75 2.03
C ILE A 217 -12.03 -3.49 2.87
N ILE A 218 -11.71 -3.53 4.16
CA ILE A 218 -11.96 -2.38 5.06
C ILE A 218 -10.67 -1.62 5.43
N ASN A 219 -9.53 -2.31 5.47
CA ASN A 219 -8.24 -1.80 5.93
C ASN A 219 -7.20 -1.88 4.78
N ALA A 220 -5.91 -1.83 5.10
CA ALA A 220 -4.82 -1.90 4.12
C ALA A 220 -4.94 -3.13 3.21
N GLY A 221 -4.79 -2.92 1.91
CA GLY A 221 -4.47 -3.97 0.95
C GLY A 221 -3.00 -4.37 1.04
N ILE A 222 -2.09 -3.40 1.20
CA ILE A 222 -0.65 -3.65 1.29
C ILE A 222 -0.03 -2.79 2.40
N LEU A 223 0.66 -3.43 3.34
CA LEU A 223 1.55 -2.80 4.31
C LEU A 223 2.95 -3.41 4.21
N LEU A 224 3.95 -2.56 3.95
CA LEU A 224 5.36 -2.95 4.02
C LEU A 224 6.07 -2.20 5.16
N VAL A 225 6.75 -2.95 6.02
CA VAL A 225 7.57 -2.42 7.11
C VAL A 225 9.02 -2.86 6.88
N ALA A 226 9.97 -1.94 6.98
CA ALA A 226 11.41 -2.22 6.88
C ALA A 226 11.82 -3.05 5.64
N CYS A 227 11.20 -2.74 4.50
CA CYS A 227 11.52 -3.30 3.19
C CYS A 227 12.36 -2.30 2.37
N ALA A 228 13.21 -2.79 1.48
CA ALA A 228 14.00 -1.94 0.61
C ALA A 228 14.33 -2.56 -0.74
N SER A 229 14.77 -1.75 -1.70
CA SER A 229 15.44 -2.23 -2.92
C SER A 229 16.96 -2.10 -2.78
N LYS A 230 17.73 -3.08 -3.30
CA LYS A 230 19.21 -2.97 -3.33
C LYS A 230 19.69 -1.91 -4.32
N ASN A 231 19.09 -1.88 -5.50
CA ASN A 231 19.44 -0.94 -6.55
C ASN A 231 18.84 0.44 -6.28
N SER A 232 19.61 1.49 -6.52
CA SER A 232 19.16 2.89 -6.47
C SER A 232 18.56 3.38 -7.79
N ASN A 233 18.75 2.64 -8.89
CA ASN A 233 18.15 2.96 -10.17
C ASN A 233 16.73 2.39 -10.24
N TYR A 234 15.75 3.30 -10.30
CA TYR A 234 14.33 2.99 -10.29
C TYR A 234 13.82 2.29 -11.55
N ASP A 235 14.54 2.42 -12.67
CA ASP A 235 14.14 1.81 -13.94
C ASP A 235 14.79 0.43 -14.14
N LEU A 236 15.80 0.08 -13.32
CA LEU A 236 16.42 -1.23 -13.31
C LEU A 236 15.72 -2.15 -12.29
N LYS A 237 14.63 -2.79 -12.74
CA LYS A 237 13.96 -3.84 -11.96
C LYS A 237 14.76 -5.14 -12.01
N ASP A 238 15.25 -5.59 -10.86
CA ASP A 238 15.96 -6.87 -10.69
C ASP A 238 15.25 -7.76 -9.66
N GLU A 239 15.87 -8.89 -9.28
CA GLU A 239 15.32 -9.81 -8.28
C GLU A 239 15.25 -9.25 -6.84
N TYR A 240 15.98 -8.18 -6.54
CA TYR A 240 16.03 -7.50 -5.24
C TYR A 240 15.26 -6.17 -5.20
N THR A 241 14.61 -5.77 -6.29
CA THR A 241 13.66 -4.66 -6.29
C THR A 241 12.42 -5.01 -5.45
N SER A 242 12.09 -4.13 -4.50
CA SER A 242 10.92 -4.24 -3.65
C SER A 242 9.83 -3.23 -4.03
N GLY A 243 8.57 -3.65 -3.91
CA GLY A 243 7.40 -2.81 -4.09
C GLY A 243 6.24 -3.56 -4.73
N PHE A 244 5.40 -2.82 -5.45
CA PHE A 244 4.14 -3.34 -5.97
C PHE A 244 3.86 -2.88 -7.39
N GLU A 245 3.12 -3.72 -8.13
CA GLU A 245 2.82 -3.48 -9.54
C GLU A 245 1.45 -4.06 -9.93
N ASN A 246 0.67 -3.35 -10.75
CA ASN A 246 -0.63 -3.81 -11.23
C ASN A 246 -1.61 -4.12 -10.09
N ILE A 247 -1.78 -3.18 -9.16
CA ILE A 247 -2.63 -3.38 -7.97
C ILE A 247 -4.01 -2.76 -8.18
N TYR A 248 -5.05 -3.53 -7.84
CA TYR A 248 -6.42 -3.01 -7.73
C TYR A 248 -6.88 -3.04 -6.28
N TYR A 249 -7.34 -1.92 -5.75
CA TYR A 249 -7.94 -1.81 -4.43
C TYR A 249 -9.28 -1.11 -4.55
N SER A 250 -10.32 -1.70 -3.96
CA SER A 250 -11.64 -1.09 -3.87
C SER A 250 -12.26 -1.38 -2.51
N SER A 251 -12.39 -0.32 -1.72
CA SER A 251 -13.24 -0.28 -0.54
C SER A 251 -14.40 0.65 -0.86
N TYR A 252 -15.65 0.22 -0.72
CA TYR A 252 -16.81 1.12 -0.67
C TYR A 252 -17.66 0.82 0.56
N ARG A 253 -17.01 0.26 1.58
CA ARG A 253 -17.63 -0.23 2.82
C ARG A 253 -17.78 0.91 3.82
N THR A 254 -18.55 1.94 3.46
CA THR A 254 -18.87 3.03 4.41
C THR A 254 -19.85 2.57 5.49
N ASP A 255 -20.48 1.42 5.30
CA ASP A 255 -21.40 0.79 6.25
C ASP A 255 -20.73 0.22 7.50
N VAL A 256 -19.43 -0.06 7.46
CA VAL A 256 -18.71 -0.74 8.57
C VAL A 256 -18.11 0.19 9.60
N TYR A 257 -18.03 1.49 9.33
CA TYR A 257 -17.49 2.49 10.27
C TYR A 257 -18.60 3.44 10.70
N ASN A 258 -19.66 2.90 11.32
CA ASN A 258 -20.77 3.69 11.83
C ASN A 258 -20.75 3.72 13.36
N SER A 259 -20.22 4.81 13.93
CA SER A 259 -20.13 5.00 15.39
C SER A 259 -21.50 5.08 16.08
N GLU A 260 -22.58 5.45 15.38
CA GLU A 260 -23.94 5.47 15.93
C GLU A 260 -24.50 4.05 16.14
N LYS A 261 -24.11 3.10 15.28
CA LYS A 261 -24.55 1.70 15.35
C LYS A 261 -23.56 0.80 16.09
N ASP A 262 -22.30 1.20 16.11
CA ASP A 262 -21.21 0.43 16.67
C ASP A 262 -20.17 1.35 17.33
N LYS A 263 -20.19 1.41 18.67
CA LYS A 263 -19.22 2.20 19.44
C LYS A 263 -17.78 1.70 19.30
N LEU A 264 -17.56 0.46 18.87
CA LEU A 264 -16.22 -0.08 18.59
C LEU A 264 -15.66 0.44 17.26
N ALA A 265 -16.50 0.94 16.35
CA ALA A 265 -16.06 1.64 15.15
C ALA A 265 -15.26 2.93 15.46
N GLU A 266 -15.45 3.54 16.64
CA GLU A 266 -14.60 4.64 17.13
C GLU A 266 -13.16 4.19 17.47
N GLN A 267 -12.95 2.89 17.69
CA GLN A 267 -11.64 2.28 17.91
C GLN A 267 -10.98 1.82 16.60
N ALA A 268 -11.58 2.13 15.45
CA ALA A 268 -11.03 1.79 14.15
C ALA A 268 -9.58 2.31 14.00
N GLN A 269 -8.72 1.44 13.48
CA GLN A 269 -7.30 1.76 13.30
C GLN A 269 -7.09 2.82 12.22
N TRP A 270 -6.08 3.65 12.45
CA TRP A 270 -5.51 4.55 11.46
C TRP A 270 -4.87 3.68 10.37
N ASP A 271 -5.37 3.82 9.15
CA ASP A 271 -4.96 2.93 8.06
C ASP A 271 -5.15 3.56 6.67
N ALA A 272 -4.41 3.04 5.71
CA ALA A 272 -4.44 3.44 4.30
C ALA A 272 -4.48 2.18 3.41
N PRO A 273 -5.07 2.23 2.20
CA PRO A 273 -5.08 1.10 1.27
C PRO A 273 -3.68 0.54 0.99
N ILE A 274 -2.70 1.42 0.83
CA ILE A 274 -1.31 1.05 0.62
C ILE A 274 -0.44 2.02 1.40
N TRP A 275 0.42 1.49 2.26
CA TRP A 275 1.35 2.32 3.04
C TRP A 275 2.62 1.60 3.45
N PHE A 276 3.63 2.41 3.76
CA PHE A 276 4.97 1.94 4.06
C PHE A 276 5.54 2.70 5.25
N THR A 277 6.30 2.02 6.09
CA THR A 277 7.12 2.64 7.13
C THR A 277 8.48 1.97 7.18
N LEU A 278 9.53 2.72 7.56
CA LEU A 278 10.92 2.27 7.62
C LEU A 278 11.45 1.75 6.28
N CYS A 279 10.77 2.11 5.18
CA CYS A 279 11.07 1.59 3.86
C CYS A 279 12.07 2.47 3.11
N ASN A 280 12.77 1.89 2.14
CA ASN A 280 13.69 2.66 1.30
C ASN A 280 13.67 2.18 -0.15
N LYS A 281 13.62 3.08 -1.13
CA LYS A 281 13.64 2.72 -2.56
C LYS A 281 12.54 1.72 -2.94
N ILE A 282 11.37 1.84 -2.34
CA ILE A 282 10.19 1.07 -2.75
C ILE A 282 9.69 1.63 -4.07
N ILE A 283 9.35 0.74 -5.01
CA ILE A 283 8.80 1.11 -6.31
C ILE A 283 7.38 0.59 -6.43
N GLY A 284 6.42 1.51 -6.42
CA GLY A 284 5.01 1.26 -6.68
C GLY A 284 4.61 1.77 -8.05
N GLN A 285 3.99 0.95 -8.88
CA GLN A 285 3.51 1.43 -10.18
C GLN A 285 2.28 0.70 -10.71
N TYR A 286 1.55 1.37 -11.61
CA TYR A 286 0.36 0.80 -12.26
C TYR A 286 -0.65 0.31 -11.23
N PHE A 287 -1.33 1.23 -10.57
CA PHE A 287 -2.30 0.90 -9.53
C PHE A 287 -3.61 1.64 -9.72
N SER A 288 -4.68 1.10 -9.13
CA SER A 288 -6.02 1.67 -9.11
C SER A 288 -6.58 1.50 -7.70
N ILE A 289 -6.79 2.61 -6.97
CA ILE A 289 -7.22 2.61 -5.57
C ILE A 289 -8.50 3.42 -5.44
N HIS A 290 -9.56 2.76 -4.97
CA HIS A 290 -10.90 3.32 -4.96
C HIS A 290 -11.53 3.27 -3.57
N GLY A 291 -12.10 4.42 -3.19
CA GLY A 291 -13.15 4.50 -2.21
C GLY A 291 -12.76 4.24 -0.75
N SER A 292 -11.48 4.28 -0.38
CA SER A 292 -11.07 4.14 1.03
C SER A 292 -11.87 5.11 1.89
N GLY A 293 -12.88 4.57 2.58
CA GLY A 293 -14.03 5.32 3.06
C GLY A 293 -13.71 6.26 4.21
N LEU A 294 -14.73 6.92 4.76
CA LEU A 294 -14.63 7.93 5.83
C LEU A 294 -14.26 7.40 7.22
N GLY A 295 -13.75 6.17 7.31
CA GLY A 295 -13.33 5.61 8.60
C GLY A 295 -12.33 6.54 9.28
N HIS A 296 -12.62 6.85 10.55
CA HIS A 296 -11.81 7.51 11.57
C HIS A 296 -10.27 7.32 11.39
N PRO A 297 -9.44 8.31 11.78
CA PRO A 297 -8.62 9.13 10.89
C PRO A 297 -7.59 8.32 10.07
N ASP A 298 -7.44 8.69 8.79
CA ASP A 298 -6.44 8.32 7.77
C ASP A 298 -7.09 8.19 6.39
N ARG A 299 -6.95 7.05 5.71
CA ARG A 299 -7.67 6.73 4.48
C ARG A 299 -7.26 7.57 3.26
N MET A 300 -6.02 8.06 3.27
CA MET A 300 -5.30 8.44 2.04
C MET A 300 -5.09 7.19 1.18
N ALA A 301 -5.09 7.33 -0.15
CA ALA A 301 -4.82 6.20 -1.04
C ALA A 301 -3.40 5.63 -0.85
N ILE A 302 -2.41 6.51 -0.64
CA ILE A 302 -1.00 6.17 -0.44
C ILE A 302 -0.45 6.91 0.78
N ASP A 303 0.24 6.21 1.66
CA ASP A 303 0.94 6.81 2.80
C ASP A 303 2.42 6.43 2.86
N PHE A 304 3.26 7.47 2.76
CA PHE A 304 4.67 7.43 3.09
C PHE A 304 4.84 7.80 4.57
N ASP A 305 4.70 6.78 5.41
CA ASP A 305 4.78 6.90 6.85
C ASP A 305 6.26 7.00 7.31
N TYR A 306 6.50 6.88 8.61
CA TYR A 306 7.76 7.28 9.22
C TYR A 306 8.96 6.55 8.61
N HIS A 307 10.07 7.27 8.42
CA HIS A 307 11.34 6.71 7.99
C HIS A 307 11.33 6.12 6.57
N CYS A 308 10.43 6.62 5.71
CA CYS A 308 10.41 6.28 4.30
C CYS A 308 11.37 7.18 3.51
N TRP A 309 12.29 6.55 2.78
CA TRP A 309 13.29 7.27 1.98
C TRP A 309 13.32 6.82 0.53
N ASP A 310 13.62 7.75 -0.37
CA ASP A 310 13.91 7.46 -1.78
C ASP A 310 12.85 6.57 -2.47
N CYS A 311 11.60 6.54 -1.99
CA CYS A 311 10.54 5.67 -2.55
C CYS A 311 9.85 6.36 -3.73
N ILE A 312 9.44 5.59 -4.74
CA ILE A 312 8.75 6.10 -5.93
C ILE A 312 7.42 5.39 -6.10
N ILE A 313 6.37 6.19 -6.23
CA ILE A 313 5.01 5.73 -6.53
C ILE A 313 4.56 6.44 -7.80
N ARG A 314 4.30 5.69 -8.87
CA ARG A 314 4.04 6.26 -10.20
C ARG A 314 2.97 5.58 -11.03
N HIS A 315 2.51 6.25 -12.07
CA HIS A 315 1.55 5.71 -13.06
C HIS A 315 0.27 5.14 -12.42
N GLY A 316 -0.28 5.83 -11.43
CA GLY A 316 -1.44 5.40 -10.68
C GLY A 316 -2.75 6.03 -11.12
N TYR A 317 -3.84 5.43 -10.66
CA TYR A 317 -5.17 6.02 -10.65
C TYR A 317 -5.79 5.86 -9.25
N THR A 318 -6.45 6.90 -8.78
CA THR A 318 -7.04 6.96 -7.45
C THR A 318 -8.37 7.68 -7.54
N SER A 319 -9.40 7.20 -6.82
CA SER A 319 -10.68 7.90 -6.81
C SER A 319 -11.51 7.68 -5.57
N ASN A 320 -12.27 8.72 -5.18
CA ASN A 320 -13.24 8.66 -4.08
C ASN A 320 -12.66 8.24 -2.72
N ASN A 321 -11.34 8.31 -2.56
CA ASN A 321 -10.67 8.07 -1.29
C ASN A 321 -10.81 9.31 -0.40
N SER A 322 -10.85 9.11 0.92
CA SER A 322 -10.98 10.24 1.85
C SER A 322 -9.86 11.25 1.68
N ARG A 323 -8.64 10.82 1.32
CA ARG A 323 -7.49 11.66 0.94
C ARG A 323 -6.69 10.99 -0.18
N ASN A 324 -5.76 11.70 -0.83
CA ASN A 324 -4.95 11.09 -1.90
C ASN A 324 -3.60 10.56 -1.39
N VAL A 325 -2.69 11.44 -0.97
CA VAL A 325 -1.32 11.04 -0.59
C VAL A 325 -0.89 11.71 0.71
N MET A 326 -0.14 10.97 1.54
CA MET A 326 0.51 11.49 2.74
C MET A 326 2.02 11.29 2.72
N PHE A 327 2.75 12.30 3.19
CA PHE A 327 4.13 12.23 3.66
C PHE A 327 4.17 12.64 5.12
N ILE A 328 4.65 11.76 5.99
CA ILE A 328 4.74 12.07 7.41
C ILE A 328 6.01 11.50 8.04
N SER A 329 6.53 12.23 9.03
CA SER A 329 7.48 11.67 9.98
C SER A 329 7.22 12.20 11.38
N GLY A 330 6.90 11.32 12.33
CA GLY A 330 6.77 11.71 13.74
C GLY A 330 8.11 11.98 14.42
N PRO A 331 8.06 12.53 15.65
CA PRO A 331 9.25 12.64 16.48
C PRO A 331 9.77 11.25 16.87
N MET A 332 11.08 11.13 17.06
CA MET A 332 11.77 9.88 17.47
C MET A 332 11.05 9.14 18.60
N ALA A 333 10.49 9.89 19.57
CA ALA A 333 9.76 9.37 20.72
C ALA A 333 8.57 8.46 20.39
N ARG A 334 8.02 8.51 19.17
CA ARG A 334 6.87 7.70 18.72
C ARG A 334 7.25 6.56 17.78
N THR A 335 8.53 6.36 17.54
CA THR A 335 9.03 5.41 16.55
C THR A 335 9.34 4.05 17.18
N ILE A 336 9.43 3.00 16.36
CA ILE A 336 9.92 1.69 16.81
C ILE A 336 11.35 1.77 17.36
N PHE A 337 12.17 2.70 16.84
CA PHE A 337 13.54 2.91 17.31
C PHE A 337 13.59 3.32 18.78
N LYS A 338 12.65 4.16 19.21
CA LYS A 338 12.50 4.50 20.62
C LYS A 338 11.96 3.33 21.43
N SER A 339 10.81 2.79 21.05
CA SER A 339 10.08 1.84 21.89
C SER A 339 10.78 0.49 22.03
N LYS A 340 11.49 0.05 20.98
CA LYS A 340 12.15 -1.26 20.93
C LYS A 340 13.65 -1.20 21.17
N TYR A 341 14.32 -0.15 20.69
CA TYR A 341 15.79 -0.07 20.71
C TYR A 341 16.32 1.05 21.62
N SER A 342 15.45 1.80 22.30
CA SER A 342 15.82 2.91 23.19
C SER A 342 16.68 3.98 22.51
N ILE A 343 16.50 4.16 21.21
CA ILE A 343 17.20 5.20 20.45
C ILE A 343 16.43 6.52 20.60
N ASP A 344 17.14 7.57 21.01
CA ASP A 344 16.64 8.94 21.07
C ASP A 344 17.52 9.86 20.22
N LYS A 345 16.95 11.00 19.82
CA LYS A 345 17.73 12.11 19.28
C LYS A 345 18.59 12.72 20.39
N PRO A 346 19.93 12.75 20.25
CA PRO A 346 20.80 13.46 21.19
C PRO A 346 20.49 14.98 21.25
N LEU A 347 20.65 15.58 22.43
CA LEU A 347 20.29 16.99 22.67
C LEU A 347 21.17 17.97 21.91
N ASP A 348 22.43 17.60 21.67
CA ASP A 348 23.45 18.37 20.96
C ASP A 348 23.30 18.33 19.43
N ILE A 349 22.38 17.50 18.92
CA ILE A 349 22.16 17.31 17.48
C ILE A 349 20.94 18.09 17.01
N THR A 350 21.11 18.83 15.92
CA THR A 350 20.02 19.59 15.27
C THR A 350 18.96 18.65 14.67
N ASP A 351 17.74 19.15 14.51
CA ASP A 351 16.68 18.35 13.88
C ASP A 351 17.02 18.03 12.41
N GLU A 352 17.68 18.94 11.71
CA GLU A 352 18.15 18.68 10.34
C GLU A 352 19.19 17.55 10.30
N GLU A 353 20.23 17.58 11.15
CA GLU A 353 21.22 16.51 11.20
C GLU A 353 20.57 15.15 11.56
N TRP A 354 19.64 15.14 12.52
CA TRP A 354 19.01 13.90 12.97
C TRP A 354 18.01 13.34 11.96
N TYR A 355 17.07 14.15 11.51
CA TYR A 355 15.97 13.67 10.69
C TYR A 355 16.32 13.67 9.21
N TYR A 356 17.12 14.62 8.71
CA TYR A 356 17.53 14.65 7.31
C TYR A 356 18.83 13.87 7.07
N THR A 357 19.97 14.32 7.61
CA THR A 357 21.30 13.70 7.32
C THR A 357 21.35 12.23 7.75
N ARG A 358 20.89 11.93 8.97
CA ARG A 358 20.88 10.57 9.55
C ARG A 358 19.65 9.76 9.18
N ARG A 359 18.72 10.32 8.38
CA ARG A 359 17.52 9.66 7.85
C ARG A 359 16.56 9.07 8.89
N TYR A 360 16.43 9.71 10.05
CA TYR A 360 15.33 9.42 10.98
C TYR A 360 14.05 10.20 10.68
N GLY A 361 14.04 11.06 9.65
CA GLY A 361 12.85 11.68 9.07
C GLY A 361 12.26 10.83 7.95
N THR A 362 11.42 11.44 7.12
CA THR A 362 10.92 10.87 5.85
C THR A 362 11.39 11.79 4.73
N GLY A 363 11.96 11.27 3.63
CA GLY A 363 12.46 12.16 2.59
C GLY A 363 12.84 11.56 1.25
N ASN A 364 13.08 12.43 0.26
CA ASN A 364 13.39 12.06 -1.13
C ASN A 364 12.35 11.16 -1.80
N ASN A 365 11.10 11.14 -1.32
CA ASN A 365 10.05 10.32 -1.90
C ASN A 365 9.41 11.03 -3.09
N LEU A 366 9.06 10.27 -4.13
CA LEU A 366 8.44 10.76 -5.36
C LEU A 366 7.06 10.14 -5.57
N TYR A 367 6.08 11.00 -5.80
CA TYR A 367 4.74 10.62 -6.22
C TYR A 367 4.45 11.26 -7.59
N GLU A 368 4.43 10.47 -8.66
CA GLU A 368 4.40 11.04 -10.02
C GLU A 368 3.44 10.38 -10.99
N GLN A 369 2.94 11.15 -11.96
CA GLN A 369 2.10 10.64 -13.05
C GLN A 369 0.85 9.88 -12.55
N VAL A 370 0.29 10.32 -11.42
CA VAL A 370 -0.93 9.78 -10.85
C VAL A 370 -2.11 10.68 -11.19
N ILE A 371 -3.21 10.04 -11.57
CA ILE A 371 -4.51 10.69 -11.74
C ILE A 371 -5.33 10.43 -10.48
N SER A 372 -5.72 11.49 -9.81
CA SER A 372 -6.64 11.49 -8.66
C SER A 372 -7.97 12.08 -9.08
N PHE A 373 -9.06 11.37 -8.82
CA PHE A 373 -10.39 11.78 -9.21
C PHE A 373 -11.34 11.75 -8.01
N ASN A 374 -11.79 12.91 -7.57
CA ASN A 374 -12.64 13.06 -6.39
C ASN A 374 -12.04 12.39 -5.13
N ASP A 375 -10.71 12.39 -4.95
CA ASP A 375 -10.13 12.08 -3.63
C ASP A 375 -10.15 13.32 -2.73
N GLY A 376 -9.93 13.17 -1.41
CA GLY A 376 -9.94 14.33 -0.51
C GLY A 376 -11.36 14.69 -0.04
N LEU A 377 -12.31 13.75 -0.16
CA LEU A 377 -13.69 13.95 0.24
C LEU A 377 -13.91 13.44 1.66
N MET A 378 -14.39 14.31 2.55
CA MET A 378 -15.21 13.82 3.66
C MET A 378 -16.69 13.95 3.34
N ARG A 379 -17.36 12.82 3.06
CA ARG A 379 -18.77 12.71 2.62
C ARG A 379 -19.81 13.21 3.66
N ASP A 380 -19.40 13.63 4.86
CA ASP A 380 -20.31 14.05 5.95
C ASP A 380 -20.15 15.50 6.46
N ALA A 381 -19.24 16.32 5.93
CA ALA A 381 -18.98 17.62 6.56
C ALA A 381 -19.83 18.77 5.97
N SER A 382 -20.93 19.11 6.65
CA SER A 382 -21.61 20.41 6.52
C SER A 382 -20.78 21.58 7.11
N SER A 383 -19.67 21.28 7.78
CA SER A 383 -18.69 22.20 8.37
C SER A 383 -17.31 22.11 7.69
N ILE A 384 -16.41 23.06 7.97
CA ILE A 384 -15.00 22.95 7.56
C ILE A 384 -14.43 21.70 8.23
N ASN A 385 -13.97 20.75 7.42
CA ASN A 385 -13.28 19.58 7.90
C ASN A 385 -11.78 19.75 7.64
N PRO A 386 -10.94 19.79 8.68
CA PRO A 386 -9.51 20.04 8.51
C PRO A 386 -8.79 18.96 7.70
N ASP A 387 -9.42 17.80 7.54
CA ASP A 387 -8.86 16.62 6.92
C ASP A 387 -9.19 16.49 5.43
N SER A 388 -10.02 17.38 4.87
CA SER A 388 -10.37 17.39 3.44
C SER A 388 -9.26 18.03 2.61
N VAL A 389 -8.15 17.30 2.45
CA VAL A 389 -6.96 17.73 1.71
C VAL A 389 -6.59 16.74 0.61
N LYS A 390 -6.01 17.23 -0.49
CA LYS A 390 -5.44 16.36 -1.53
C LYS A 390 -4.11 15.75 -1.05
N ILE A 391 -3.26 16.57 -0.44
CA ILE A 391 -1.90 16.22 -0.05
C ILE A 391 -1.73 16.51 1.43
N ASN A 392 -1.37 15.46 2.18
CA ASN A 392 -0.88 15.62 3.55
C ASN A 392 0.64 15.64 3.54
N ALA A 393 1.22 16.67 4.15
CA ALA A 393 2.65 16.74 4.37
C ALA A 393 2.92 17.45 5.70
N ASN A 394 3.52 16.77 6.68
CA ASN A 394 3.80 17.39 7.96
C ASN A 394 4.99 16.80 8.72
N ARG A 395 5.56 17.65 9.59
CA ARG A 395 6.71 17.36 10.46
C ARG A 395 8.00 17.16 9.66
N TYR A 396 8.87 16.24 10.09
CA TYR A 396 10.24 16.01 9.60
C TYR A 396 10.30 15.38 8.20
N VAL A 397 9.71 16.06 7.23
CA VAL A 397 9.59 15.66 5.83
C VAL A 397 10.55 16.50 4.99
N TYR A 398 11.38 15.85 4.18
CA TYR A 398 12.44 16.52 3.43
C TYR A 398 12.44 16.10 1.97
N ASP A 399 12.55 17.07 1.07
CA ASP A 399 12.76 16.85 -0.38
C ASP A 399 11.81 15.82 -1.03
N CYS A 400 10.57 15.74 -0.53
CA CYS A 400 9.54 14.94 -1.17
C CYS A 400 8.98 15.70 -2.37
N VAL A 401 8.59 14.97 -3.42
CA VAL A 401 8.17 15.55 -4.70
C VAL A 401 6.86 14.93 -5.16
N ILE A 402 5.93 15.79 -5.58
CA ILE A 402 4.74 15.44 -6.34
C ILE A 402 4.93 15.99 -7.75
N ARG A 403 4.94 15.13 -8.75
CA ARG A 403 5.31 15.51 -10.13
C ARG A 403 4.32 15.01 -11.16
N ASN A 404 3.92 15.86 -12.10
CA ASN A 404 3.12 15.46 -13.26
C ASN A 404 1.83 14.71 -12.87
N CYS A 405 1.19 15.09 -11.75
CA CYS A 405 -0.06 14.50 -11.29
C CYS A 405 -1.26 15.37 -11.67
N ALA A 406 -2.39 14.73 -11.93
CA ALA A 406 -3.67 15.42 -12.14
C ALA A 406 -4.61 15.13 -10.96
N PHE A 407 -5.01 16.17 -10.25
CA PHE A 407 -6.02 16.14 -9.19
C PHE A 407 -7.30 16.76 -9.73
N ILE A 408 -8.27 15.93 -10.04
CA ILE A 408 -9.58 16.32 -10.54
C ILE A 408 -10.58 16.19 -9.42
N ASP A 409 -11.39 17.23 -9.26
CA ASP A 409 -12.54 17.22 -8.38
C ASP A 409 -13.75 17.76 -9.12
N THR A 410 -14.80 16.95 -9.20
CA THR A 410 -16.02 17.27 -9.93
C THR A 410 -17.24 17.37 -9.04
N ILE A 411 -17.04 17.36 -7.71
CA ILE A 411 -18.14 17.28 -6.75
C ILE A 411 -17.98 18.26 -5.58
N SER A 412 -16.75 18.55 -5.15
CA SER A 412 -16.50 19.45 -4.01
C SER A 412 -16.75 20.90 -4.41
N SER A 413 -17.59 21.59 -3.63
CA SER A 413 -17.89 23.02 -3.83
C SER A 413 -17.20 23.94 -2.83
N ARG A 414 -16.88 23.44 -1.62
CA ARG A 414 -16.27 24.20 -0.51
C ARG A 414 -15.39 23.27 0.34
N ASN A 415 -14.58 23.88 1.22
CA ASN A 415 -13.87 23.20 2.32
C ASN A 415 -12.93 22.07 1.88
N ILE A 416 -12.35 22.16 0.69
CA ILE A 416 -11.28 21.26 0.25
C ILE A 416 -10.02 22.05 -0.02
N PHE A 417 -8.89 21.52 0.45
CA PHE A 417 -7.58 22.16 0.36
C PHE A 417 -6.62 21.28 -0.46
N ILE A 418 -5.58 21.89 -1.01
CA ILE A 418 -4.53 21.12 -1.68
C ILE A 418 -3.59 20.53 -0.65
N ILE A 419 -3.09 21.36 0.27
CA ILE A 419 -2.11 20.95 1.29
C ILE A 419 -2.74 21.09 2.68
N GLY A 420 -2.47 20.10 3.53
CA GLY A 420 -2.72 20.20 4.96
C GLY A 420 -1.82 19.29 5.78
N ALA A 421 -1.94 19.40 7.10
CA ALA A 421 -1.34 18.51 8.07
C ALA A 421 -2.42 17.87 8.95
N TYR A 422 -2.10 16.79 9.64
CA TYR A 422 -3.01 16.24 10.63
C TYR A 422 -3.08 17.13 11.87
N PRO A 423 -4.28 17.54 12.31
CA PRO A 423 -4.46 18.19 13.60
C PRO A 423 -4.25 17.14 14.71
N THR A 424 -3.01 16.98 15.20
CA THR A 424 -2.76 16.14 16.39
C THR A 424 -2.40 17.01 17.59
N ASP A 425 -2.97 16.70 18.76
CA ASP A 425 -2.89 17.45 20.03
C ASP A 425 -1.48 17.74 20.58
N ASN A 426 -0.43 17.19 19.97
CA ASN A 426 0.94 17.35 20.45
C ASN A 426 1.73 18.28 19.53
N ASN A 427 1.75 19.56 19.92
CA ASN A 427 2.50 20.71 19.39
C ASN A 427 4.00 20.45 19.13
N LYS A 428 4.37 19.60 18.16
CA LYS A 428 5.75 19.56 17.65
C LYS A 428 5.76 19.76 16.14
N CYS A 429 6.12 20.98 15.77
CA CYS A 429 6.38 21.39 14.40
C CYS A 429 7.77 20.86 13.99
N GLY A 430 7.85 20.14 12.87
CA GLY A 430 9.11 19.76 12.23
C GLY A 430 9.23 20.44 10.87
N PRO A 431 10.45 20.70 10.36
CA PRO A 431 10.63 21.30 9.04
C PRO A 431 10.06 20.40 7.95
N THR A 432 9.19 20.96 7.11
CA THR A 432 8.56 20.27 5.98
C THR A 432 9.04 20.89 4.67
N THR A 433 9.64 20.09 3.80
CA THR A 433 10.08 20.47 2.45
C THR A 433 9.39 19.58 1.43
N LEU A 434 8.67 20.20 0.49
CA LEU A 434 7.85 19.52 -0.51
C LEU A 434 7.93 20.29 -1.83
N THR A 435 8.09 19.61 -2.95
CA THR A 435 7.96 20.21 -4.28
C THR A 435 6.73 19.66 -4.97
N ILE A 436 5.86 20.54 -5.46
CA ILE A 436 4.74 20.21 -6.34
C ILE A 436 5.09 20.79 -7.71
N GLU A 437 5.29 19.93 -8.71
CA GLU A 437 5.72 20.36 -10.03
C GLU A 437 4.97 19.71 -11.18
N GLY A 438 4.71 20.48 -12.25
CA GLY A 438 4.09 19.93 -13.46
C GLY A 438 2.66 19.42 -13.25
N CYS A 439 1.97 19.84 -12.18
CA CYS A 439 0.68 19.26 -11.79
C CYS A 439 -0.51 20.05 -12.34
N LEU A 440 -1.65 19.37 -12.44
CA LEU A 440 -2.96 19.97 -12.70
C LEU A 440 -3.86 19.77 -11.49
N PHE A 441 -4.40 20.85 -10.96
CA PHE A 441 -5.48 20.83 -9.98
C PHE A 441 -6.71 21.47 -10.61
N TYR A 442 -7.76 20.67 -10.80
CA TYR A 442 -8.99 21.07 -11.46
C TYR A 442 -10.18 20.85 -10.54
N TRP A 443 -11.03 21.87 -10.41
CA TRP A 443 -12.31 21.77 -9.71
C TRP A 443 -13.47 22.25 -10.55
N LYS A 444 -14.51 21.41 -10.67
CA LYS A 444 -15.74 21.81 -11.36
C LYS A 444 -16.58 22.82 -10.57
N PHE A 445 -16.58 22.72 -9.24
CA PHE A 445 -17.53 23.46 -8.40
C PHE A 445 -16.89 24.28 -7.27
N LEU A 446 -15.55 24.28 -7.12
CA LEU A 446 -14.90 24.92 -5.98
C LEU A 446 -15.05 26.45 -5.98
N GLU A 447 -15.75 26.98 -4.99
CA GLU A 447 -15.96 28.41 -4.82
C GLU A 447 -14.83 29.07 -4.00
N THR A 448 -14.21 28.31 -3.09
CA THR A 448 -13.17 28.82 -2.19
C THR A 448 -11.81 28.90 -2.88
N THR A 449 -11.05 29.97 -2.62
CA THR A 449 -9.70 30.20 -3.19
C THR A 449 -8.57 29.85 -2.21
N CYS A 450 -8.87 29.21 -1.07
CA CYS A 450 -7.87 28.81 -0.09
C CYS A 450 -7.23 27.50 -0.54
N LEU A 451 -5.91 27.50 -0.70
CA LEU A 451 -5.13 26.35 -1.17
C LEU A 451 -4.61 25.48 -0.01
N ILE A 452 -4.52 26.07 1.17
CA ILE A 452 -4.01 25.40 2.37
C ILE A 452 -5.03 25.46 3.50
N ASN A 453 -5.09 24.38 4.28
CA ASN A 453 -5.87 24.39 5.50
C ASN A 453 -5.19 25.24 6.58
N LYS A 454 -5.77 26.41 6.87
CA LYS A 454 -5.27 27.38 7.86
C LYS A 454 -5.17 26.83 9.28
N GLU A 455 -6.04 25.90 9.65
CA GLU A 455 -6.03 25.28 10.99
C GLU A 455 -4.76 24.43 11.21
N THR A 456 -4.18 23.95 10.11
CA THR A 456 -3.04 23.02 10.12
C THR A 456 -1.72 23.70 9.78
N ILE A 457 -1.75 24.97 9.35
CA ILE A 457 -0.54 25.79 9.07
C ILE A 457 0.47 25.76 10.22
N PRO A 458 0.08 25.93 11.51
CA PRO A 458 1.05 25.91 12.61
C PRO A 458 1.86 24.61 12.69
N MET A 459 1.33 23.51 12.15
CA MET A 459 1.98 22.20 12.16
C MET A 459 2.95 21.99 10.99
N ILE A 460 2.92 22.88 10.00
CA ILE A 460 3.80 22.89 8.84
C ILE A 460 4.86 23.98 9.05
N ASN A 461 6.01 23.59 9.60
CA ASN A 461 7.11 24.55 9.79
C ASN A 461 7.84 24.76 8.45
N GLY A 462 7.82 25.99 7.95
CA GLY A 462 8.53 26.38 6.73
C GLY A 462 7.69 26.28 5.46
N LEU A 463 6.50 26.90 5.41
CA LEU A 463 5.68 27.00 4.18
C LEU A 463 6.48 27.46 2.94
N LYS A 464 7.50 28.31 3.12
CA LYS A 464 8.39 28.75 2.04
C LYS A 464 9.29 27.64 1.47
N LYS A 465 9.47 26.54 2.19
CA LYS A 465 10.12 25.32 1.72
C LYS A 465 9.17 24.40 0.95
N ILE A 466 7.89 24.76 0.85
CA ILE A 466 6.96 24.17 -0.11
C ILE A 466 7.09 24.97 -1.40
N ILE A 467 7.55 24.28 -2.44
CA ILE A 467 7.80 24.84 -3.78
C ILE A 467 6.67 24.39 -4.70
N ILE A 468 6.03 25.35 -5.37
CA ILE A 468 5.02 25.07 -6.40
C ILE A 468 5.57 25.59 -7.73
N ASN A 469 5.81 24.67 -8.66
CA ASN A 469 6.46 24.96 -9.93
C ASN A 469 5.63 24.47 -11.11
N ASN A 470 5.52 25.23 -12.20
CA ASN A 470 4.89 24.77 -13.44
C ASN A 470 3.54 24.06 -13.21
N THR A 471 2.65 24.66 -12.43
CA THR A 471 1.42 24.00 -11.94
C THR A 471 0.19 24.83 -12.28
N ILE A 472 -0.89 24.15 -12.65
CA ILE A 472 -2.18 24.75 -13.00
C ILE A 472 -3.14 24.55 -11.83
N PHE A 473 -3.77 25.64 -11.35
CA PHE A 473 -4.91 25.61 -10.44
C PHE A 473 -6.11 26.23 -11.14
N TYR A 474 -7.19 25.50 -11.30
CA TYR A 474 -8.36 26.06 -11.97
C TYR A 474 -9.66 25.56 -11.35
N SER A 475 -10.60 26.48 -11.15
CA SER A 475 -11.99 26.13 -10.97
C SER A 475 -12.90 26.87 -11.93
N GLU A 476 -13.89 26.18 -12.48
CA GLU A 476 -14.95 26.77 -13.31
C GLU A 476 -15.79 27.83 -12.56
N ARG A 477 -15.72 27.84 -11.21
CA ARG A 477 -16.45 28.79 -10.36
C ARG A 477 -15.61 29.95 -9.83
N TRP A 478 -14.30 29.94 -10.06
CA TRP A 478 -13.46 31.07 -9.69
C TRP A 478 -13.64 32.22 -10.68
N THR A 479 -13.97 33.41 -10.16
CA THR A 479 -13.83 34.65 -10.92
C THR A 479 -12.35 35.00 -11.05
N GLU A 480 -11.90 35.66 -12.13
CA GLU A 480 -10.50 35.96 -12.50
C GLU A 480 -9.61 36.68 -11.45
N ARG A 481 -10.10 36.89 -10.22
CA ARG A 481 -9.29 37.25 -9.05
C ARG A 481 -9.43 36.18 -8.00
N LEU A 482 -8.34 35.43 -7.73
CA LEU A 482 -7.56 35.48 -6.47
C LEU A 482 -6.68 34.24 -6.31
N LEU A 483 -5.44 34.43 -5.85
CA LEU A 483 -4.73 33.47 -5.00
C LEU A 483 -4.00 34.24 -3.88
N ASN A 484 -4.73 34.63 -2.84
CA ASN A 484 -4.14 35.33 -1.68
C ASN A 484 -3.10 34.48 -0.92
N GLU A 485 -3.11 33.16 -1.12
CA GLU A 485 -2.29 32.22 -0.36
C GLU A 485 -1.05 31.72 -1.10
N LEU A 486 -0.91 31.95 -2.40
CA LEU A 486 0.33 31.59 -3.12
C LEU A 486 1.54 32.32 -2.55
N GLY A 487 1.35 33.50 -1.98
CA GLY A 487 2.39 34.24 -1.27
C GLY A 487 2.96 33.52 -0.04
N LEU A 488 2.32 32.46 0.45
CA LEU A 488 2.83 31.63 1.55
C LEU A 488 3.93 30.66 1.08
N PHE A 489 3.91 30.29 -0.20
CA PHE A 489 4.80 29.30 -0.81
C PHE A 489 5.93 29.96 -1.59
N THR A 490 6.87 29.15 -2.06
CA THR A 490 7.80 29.54 -3.12
C THR A 490 7.18 29.11 -4.46
N ILE A 491 6.89 30.08 -5.34
CA ILE A 491 6.10 29.83 -6.56
C ILE A 491 6.91 30.16 -7.80
N ASN A 492 6.82 29.31 -8.82
CA ASN A 492 7.43 29.48 -10.13
C ASN A 492 6.44 29.04 -11.21
N ASN A 493 6.12 29.92 -12.17
CA ASN A 493 5.23 29.60 -13.31
C ASN A 493 3.91 28.90 -12.90
N VAL A 494 3.10 29.58 -12.08
CA VAL A 494 1.78 29.09 -11.66
C VAL A 494 0.69 29.71 -12.53
N ILE A 495 -0.21 28.87 -13.04
CA ILE A 495 -1.30 29.27 -13.93
C ILE A 495 -2.63 29.10 -13.18
N VAL A 496 -3.50 30.12 -13.26
CA VAL A 496 -4.79 30.16 -12.55
C VAL A 496 -6.01 30.32 -13.45
N SER A 497 -5.81 30.10 -14.74
CA SER A 497 -6.80 30.28 -15.79
C SER A 497 -7.26 28.93 -16.36
N ASP A 498 -8.36 28.96 -17.10
CA ASP A 498 -8.91 27.77 -17.75
C ASP A 498 -7.84 27.08 -18.61
N PRO A 499 -7.49 25.81 -18.33
CA PRO A 499 -6.59 25.03 -19.18
C PRO A 499 -7.21 24.70 -20.57
N ARG A 500 -8.43 25.16 -20.85
CA ARG A 500 -9.30 24.82 -21.99
C ARG A 500 -9.66 23.34 -22.02
N PHE A 501 -9.81 22.77 -20.83
CA PHE A 501 -10.18 21.39 -20.61
C PHE A 501 -11.70 21.33 -20.50
N LYS A 502 -12.37 20.65 -21.44
CA LYS A 502 -13.85 20.63 -21.51
C LYS A 502 -14.41 19.29 -21.08
N ASN A 503 -15.68 19.26 -20.65
CA ASN A 503 -16.50 18.04 -20.56
C ASN A 503 -15.95 16.91 -19.68
N LEU A 504 -15.32 17.21 -18.54
CA LEU A 504 -15.00 16.18 -17.55
C LEU A 504 -16.28 15.52 -17.00
N PRO A 505 -16.35 14.17 -16.97
CA PRO A 505 -17.47 13.46 -16.36
C PRO A 505 -17.52 13.76 -14.86
N ILE A 506 -18.71 13.75 -14.25
CA ILE A 506 -18.85 13.90 -12.79
C ILE A 506 -18.48 12.60 -12.07
N VAL A 507 -18.78 11.47 -12.72
CA VAL A 507 -18.47 10.14 -12.19
C VAL A 507 -17.01 9.83 -12.54
N PRO A 508 -16.19 9.41 -11.57
CA PRO A 508 -14.83 8.98 -11.84
C PRO A 508 -14.81 7.83 -12.86
N PRO A 509 -13.84 7.79 -13.78
CA PRO A 509 -13.58 6.64 -14.62
C PRO A 509 -13.43 5.35 -13.79
N VAL A 510 -13.82 4.20 -14.37
CA VAL A 510 -13.77 2.91 -13.66
C VAL A 510 -12.36 2.32 -13.56
N SER A 511 -11.40 2.83 -14.34
CA SER A 511 -10.03 2.32 -14.40
C SER A 511 -9.03 3.40 -14.80
N LEU A 512 -7.74 3.11 -14.59
CA LEU A 512 -6.64 3.94 -15.08
C LEU A 512 -6.69 4.12 -16.60
N ASP A 513 -6.93 3.05 -17.37
CA ASP A 513 -6.99 3.12 -18.83
C ASP A 513 -8.14 4.02 -19.30
N ALA A 514 -9.32 3.89 -18.69
CA ALA A 514 -10.46 4.75 -18.99
C ALA A 514 -10.19 6.21 -18.62
N ALA A 515 -9.49 6.45 -17.50
CA ALA A 515 -9.05 7.79 -17.14
C ALA A 515 -8.13 8.37 -18.22
N LEU A 516 -7.07 7.64 -18.60
CA LEU A 516 -6.14 8.06 -19.64
C LEU A 516 -6.82 8.33 -20.99
N GLU A 517 -7.78 7.49 -21.37
CA GLU A 517 -8.57 7.68 -22.59
C GLU A 517 -9.33 9.01 -22.51
N ILE A 518 -10.04 9.27 -21.41
CA ILE A 518 -10.72 10.55 -21.19
C ILE A 518 -9.74 11.71 -21.28
N PHE A 519 -8.56 11.64 -20.65
CA PHE A 519 -7.58 12.72 -20.74
C PHE A 519 -7.04 12.93 -22.16
N SER A 520 -6.81 11.86 -22.93
CA SER A 520 -6.36 11.99 -24.32
C SER A 520 -7.44 12.58 -25.24
N MET A 521 -8.73 12.29 -24.97
CA MET A 521 -9.86 12.89 -25.69
C MET A 521 -10.09 14.36 -25.32
N LEU A 522 -9.86 14.73 -24.05
CA LEU A 522 -10.13 16.06 -23.53
C LEU A 522 -8.96 17.03 -23.73
N TYR A 523 -7.73 16.52 -23.88
CA TYR A 523 -6.57 17.32 -24.23
C TYR A 523 -6.43 17.49 -25.74
N SER A 524 -6.54 18.73 -26.22
CA SER A 524 -6.22 19.08 -27.59
C SER A 524 -5.04 20.07 -27.63
N PRO A 525 -3.86 19.66 -28.14
CA PRO A 525 -2.65 20.50 -28.17
C PRO A 525 -2.81 21.80 -28.96
N SER A 526 -3.82 21.89 -29.82
CA SER A 526 -4.16 23.06 -30.63
C SER A 526 -4.97 24.12 -29.87
N PHE A 527 -5.54 23.80 -28.71
CA PHE A 527 -6.40 24.72 -27.96
C PHE A 527 -5.83 25.16 -26.60
N SER A 528 -4.77 24.55 -26.08
CA SER A 528 -4.13 25.00 -24.83
C SER A 528 -3.30 26.28 -25.02
N HIS A 529 -3.32 27.19 -24.04
CA HIS A 529 -2.36 28.31 -23.98
C HIS A 529 -0.92 27.77 -23.90
N GLU A 530 0.07 28.40 -24.55
CA GLU A 530 1.46 27.93 -24.59
C GLU A 530 2.05 27.56 -23.20
N PRO A 531 1.83 28.35 -22.12
CA PRO A 531 2.32 27.99 -20.79
C PRO A 531 1.67 26.71 -20.23
N SER A 532 0.37 26.51 -20.47
CA SER A 532 -0.37 25.31 -20.05
C SER A 532 -0.01 24.09 -20.90
N LYS A 533 0.30 24.30 -22.18
CA LYS A 533 0.62 23.24 -23.15
C LYS A 533 1.78 22.37 -22.67
N ASN A 534 2.88 22.98 -22.21
CA ASN A 534 4.04 22.22 -21.75
C ASN A 534 3.76 21.36 -20.51
N ILE A 535 2.94 21.88 -19.58
CA ILE A 535 2.54 21.16 -18.38
C ILE A 535 1.66 19.96 -18.75
N LEU A 536 0.64 20.20 -19.58
CA LEU A 536 -0.30 19.17 -20.01
C LEU A 536 0.38 18.12 -20.90
N ASP A 537 1.28 18.52 -21.81
CA ASP A 537 2.09 17.60 -22.61
C ASP A 537 2.90 16.65 -21.71
N ASN A 538 3.56 17.15 -20.67
CA ASN A 538 4.34 16.30 -19.75
C ASN A 538 3.47 15.39 -18.87
N LEU A 539 2.25 15.84 -18.54
CA LEU A 539 1.29 15.08 -17.75
C LEU A 539 0.72 13.90 -18.55
N PHE A 540 0.52 14.09 -19.87
CA PHE A 540 -0.12 13.10 -20.74
C PHE A 540 0.82 12.35 -21.69
N ARG A 541 2.08 12.80 -21.86
CA ARG A 541 3.15 11.99 -22.47
C ARG A 541 3.55 10.89 -21.50
N ARG A 542 2.77 9.81 -21.47
CA ARG A 542 3.32 8.51 -21.07
C ARG A 542 4.09 7.98 -22.26
N GLU A 543 5.37 7.69 -22.09
CA GLU A 543 6.15 7.04 -23.14
C GLU A 543 5.36 5.82 -23.63
N SER A 544 5.04 5.80 -24.91
CA SER A 544 4.21 4.82 -25.60
C SER A 544 4.87 3.44 -25.74
N ASN A 545 5.72 3.06 -24.78
CA ASN A 545 6.49 1.84 -24.78
C ASN A 545 5.97 0.86 -23.73
N GLN A 546 4.71 0.39 -23.82
CA GLN A 546 4.29 -0.88 -23.19
C GLN A 546 2.86 -1.37 -23.49
N THR A 547 2.21 -0.94 -24.57
CA THR A 547 0.94 -1.54 -25.04
C THR A 547 1.11 -2.76 -25.97
N SER A 548 2.30 -3.35 -26.05
CA SER A 548 2.52 -4.61 -26.77
C SER A 548 3.07 -5.69 -25.83
N ASN A 549 2.17 -6.34 -25.10
CA ASN A 549 2.19 -7.77 -24.79
C ASN A 549 0.93 -8.07 -23.97
N LYS A 550 -0.20 -8.17 -24.68
CA LYS A 550 -1.40 -8.86 -24.20
C LYS A 550 -1.18 -10.36 -24.28
#